data_AF-A0AAV5H1L9-F1
#
_entry.id   AF-A0AAV5H1L9-F1
#
_cell.length_a   1.000
_cell.length_b   1.000
_cell.length_c   1.000
_cell.angle_alpha   90.00
_cell.angle_beta   90.00
_cell.angle_gamma   90.00
#
_symmetry.space_group_name_H-M   'P 1'
#
loop_
_entity.id
_entity.type
_entity.pdbx_description
1 polymer ?
#
loop_
_entity_poly.entity_id
_entity_poly.type
_entity_poly.pdbx_seq_one_letter_code
_entity_poly.pdbx_strand_id
1 'polypeptide(L)' 'MKKIADRFAFILKYITFLLLCLGFIWCIYFLILGAVMPQKTDYANSMSELIVCVLTVISIIFAFIEFSRRTND' A
#
# COMPACT_ATOMS: atom_id res chain seq x y z
N MET A 1 13.40 -16.00 -21.38
CA MET A 1 12.41 -14.98 -20.98
C MET A 1 11.73 -15.28 -19.64
N LYS A 2 11.40 -16.55 -19.29
CA LYS A 2 10.80 -16.93 -17.99
C LYS A 2 11.54 -16.39 -16.73
N LYS A 3 12.88 -16.47 -16.70
CA LYS A 3 13.71 -15.93 -15.59
C LYS A 3 13.54 -14.42 -15.33
N ILE A 4 13.18 -13.63 -16.35
CA ILE A 4 12.99 -12.17 -16.21
C ILE A 4 11.61 -11.89 -15.60
N ALA A 5 10.59 -12.63 -16.02
CA ALA A 5 9.23 -12.51 -15.48
C ALA A 5 9.15 -12.89 -13.99
N ASP A 6 9.83 -13.95 -13.56
CA ASP A 6 9.89 -14.33 -12.14
C ASP A 6 10.60 -13.30 -11.27
N ARG A 7 11.68 -12.70 -11.78
CA ARG A 7 12.40 -11.62 -11.08
C ARG A 7 11.53 -10.38 -10.96
N PHE A 8 10.81 -10.02 -12.02
CA PHE A 8 9.83 -8.92 -11.98
C PHE A 8 8.72 -9.17 -10.96
N ALA A 9 8.16 -10.39 -10.92
CA ALA A 9 7.13 -10.75 -9.94
C ALA A 9 7.62 -10.62 -8.49
N PHE A 10 8.86 -11.03 -8.23
CA PHE A 10 9.48 -10.88 -6.91
C PHE A 10 9.71 -9.41 -6.53
N ILE A 11 10.19 -8.60 -7.47
CA ILE A 11 10.40 -7.15 -7.28
C ILE A 11 9.06 -6.45 -7.04
N LEU A 12 8.02 -6.79 -7.79
CA LEU A 12 6.69 -6.22 -7.64
C LEU A 12 6.10 -6.54 -6.26
N LYS A 13 6.23 -7.80 -5.79
CA LYS A 13 5.86 -8.19 -4.41
C LYS A 13 6.57 -7.35 -3.36
N TYR A 14 7.89 -7.18 -3.52
CA TYR A 14 8.71 -6.43 -2.58
C TYR A 14 8.33 -4.94 -2.54
N ILE A 15 8.11 -4.32 -3.70
CA ILE A 15 7.67 -2.92 -3.80
C ILE A 15 6.29 -2.73 -3.17
N THR A 16 5.33 -3.63 -3.43
CA THR A 16 3.99 -3.58 -2.82
C THR A 16 4.07 -3.69 -1.30
N PHE A 17 4.91 -4.58 -0.78
CA PHE A 17 5.11 -4.73 0.65
C PHE A 17 5.72 -3.46 1.28
N LEU A 18 6.72 -2.86 0.62
CA LEU A 18 7.30 -1.59 1.07
C LEU A 18 6.30 -0.43 1.07
N LEU A 19 5.46 -0.32 0.03
CA LEU A 19 4.41 0.69 -0.05
C LEU A 19 3.39 0.54 1.09
N LEU A 20 2.99 -0.69 1.39
CA LEU A 20 2.11 -0.98 2.53
C LEU A 20 2.72 -0.52 3.85
N CYS A 21 3.98 -0.90 4.11
CA CYS A 21 4.70 -0.50 5.32
C CYS A 21 4.82 1.02 5.42
N LEU A 22 5.14 1.70 4.32
CA LEU A 22 5.28 3.14 4.29
C LEU A 22 3.95 3.85 4.61
N GLY A 23 2.84 3.42 4.00
CA GLY A 23 1.54 4.00 4.31
C GLY A 23 1.08 3.67 5.74
N PHE A 24 1.43 2.51 6.28
CA PHE A 24 1.17 2.18 7.68
C PHE A 24 1.92 3.12 8.65
N ILE A 25 3.20 3.41 8.37
CA ILE A 25 4.00 4.38 9.14
C ILE A 25 3.35 5.77 9.09
N TRP A 26 2.89 6.21 7.92
CA TRP A 26 2.19 7.49 7.77
C TRP A 26 0.85 7.53 8.49
N CYS A 27 0.08 6.45 8.49
CA CYS A 27 -1.15 6.34 9.30
C CYS A 27 -0.86 6.50 10.80
N ILE A 28 0.19 5.85 11.31
CA ILE A 28 0.61 6.01 12.72
C ILE A 28 1.00 7.47 13.00
N TYR A 29 1.73 8.11 12.09
CA TYR A 29 2.08 9.53 12.23
C TYR A 29 0.84 10.42 12.33
N PHE A 30 -0.14 10.25 11.43
CA PHE A 30 -1.38 11.03 11.48
C PHE A 30 -2.22 10.75 12.71
N LEU A 31 -2.23 9.50 13.20
CA LEU A 31 -2.89 9.15 14.45
C LEU A 31 -2.28 9.91 15.64
N ILE A 32 -0.95 9.94 15.73
CA ILE A 32 -0.24 10.70 16.77
C ILE A 32 -0.50 12.20 16.62
N LEU A 33 -0.49 12.71 15.39
CA LEU A 33 -0.75 14.13 15.10
C LEU A 33 -2.16 14.56 15.53
N GLY A 34 -3.19 13.74 15.27
CA GLY A 34 -4.55 13.99 15.74
C GLY A 34 -4.68 13.87 17.27
N ALA A 35 -3.95 12.94 17.89
CA ALA A 35 -3.95 12.77 19.35
C ALA A 35 -3.28 13.95 20.09
N VAL A 36 -2.20 14.52 19.52
CA VAL A 36 -1.46 15.64 20.14
C VAL A 36 -2.09 17.00 19.80
N MET A 37 -2.63 17.16 18.59
CA MET A 37 -3.23 18.41 18.10
C MET A 37 -4.69 18.17 17.69
N PRO A 38 -5.65 18.29 18.62
CA PRO A 38 -7.06 18.00 18.35
C PRO A 38 -7.68 18.94 17.30
N GLN A 39 -7.12 20.13 17.08
CA GLN A 39 -7.53 21.04 15.99
C GLN A 39 -7.20 20.51 14.59
N LYS A 40 -6.33 19.51 14.48
CA LYS A 40 -5.89 18.92 13.21
C LYS A 40 -6.44 17.52 13.00
N THR A 41 -7.37 17.06 13.85
CA THR A 41 -7.95 15.71 13.78
C THR A 41 -8.68 15.46 12.46
N ASP A 42 -9.52 16.39 11.99
CA ASP A 42 -10.22 16.23 10.70
C ASP A 42 -9.26 16.14 9.50
N TYR A 43 -8.17 16.92 9.55
CA TYR A 43 -7.12 16.87 8.55
C TYR A 43 -6.38 15.52 8.59
N ALA A 44 -5.93 15.10 9.78
CA ALA A 44 -5.23 13.83 9.97
C ALA A 44 -6.09 12.63 9.55
N ASN A 45 -7.39 12.66 9.88
CA ASN A 45 -8.35 11.64 9.49
C ASN A 45 -8.49 11.55 7.97
N SER A 46 -8.79 12.68 7.31
CA SER A 46 -8.95 12.73 5.85
C SER A 46 -7.69 12.27 5.10
N MET A 47 -6.50 12.68 5.56
CA MET A 47 -5.24 12.24 4.95
C MET A 47 -4.98 10.74 5.15
N SER A 48 -5.28 10.22 6.35
CA SER A 48 -5.13 8.79 6.65
C SER A 48 -6.09 7.91 5.83
N GLU A 49 -7.35 8.34 5.67
CA GLU A 49 -8.33 7.64 4.82
C GLU A 49 -7.89 7.59 3.36
N LEU A 50 -7.38 8.70 2.82
CA LEU A 50 -6.85 8.74 1.45
C LEU A 50 -5.69 7.77 1.25
N ILE A 51 -4.76 7.70 2.21
CA ILE A 51 -3.63 6.77 2.16
C ILE A 51 -4.12 5.32 2.18
N VAL A 52 -5.04 4.98 3.08
CA VAL A 52 -5.61 3.62 3.18
C VAL A 52 -6.35 3.25 1.90
N CYS A 53 -7.15 4.16 1.33
CA CYS A 53 -7.85 3.95 0.08
C CYS A 53 -6.88 3.64 -1.08
N VAL A 54 -5.83 4.45 -1.25
CA VAL A 54 -4.86 4.24 -2.32
C VAL A 54 -4.09 2.92 -2.12
N LEU A 55 -3.65 2.60 -0.90
CA LEU A 55 -3.00 1.33 -0.60
C LEU A 55 -3.92 0.13 -0.87
N THR A 56 -5.20 0.26 -0.59
CA THR A 56 -6.20 -0.79 -0.86
C THR A 56 -6.34 -1.02 -2.36
N VAL A 57 -6.46 0.04 -3.16
CA VAL A 57 -6.52 -0.05 -4.62
C VAL A 57 -5.26 -0.73 -5.18
N ILE A 58 -4.07 -0.32 -4.70
CA ILE A 58 -2.80 -0.93 -5.11
C ILE A 58 -2.77 -2.43 -4.74
N SER A 59 -3.24 -2.79 -3.54
CA SER A 59 -3.29 -4.18 -3.08
C SER A 59 -4.22 -5.05 -3.92
N ILE A 60 -5.38 -4.50 -4.31
CA ILE A 60 -6.34 -5.18 -5.17
C ILE A 60 -5.74 -5.41 -6.57
N ILE A 61 -5.15 -4.38 -7.19
CA ILE A 61 -4.47 -4.51 -8.49
C ILE A 61 -3.37 -5.56 -8.42
N PHE A 62 -2.59 -5.54 -7.34
CA PHE A 62 -1.53 -6.52 -7.12
C PHE A 62 -2.09 -7.95 -7.03
N ALA A 63 -3.17 -8.15 -6.27
CA ALA A 63 -3.85 -9.46 -6.16
C ALA A 63 -4.37 -9.94 -7.52
N PHE A 64 -4.93 -9.05 -8.36
CA PHE A 64 -5.35 -9.38 -9.72
C PHE A 64 -4.17 -9.75 -10.63
N ILE A 65 -3.06 -9.02 -10.56
CA ILE A 65 -1.84 -9.34 -11.32
C ILE A 65 -1.28 -10.69 -10.88
N GLU A 66 -1.22 -10.95 -9.56
CA GLU A 66 -0.78 -12.25 -9.04
C GLU A 66 -1.70 -13.39 -9.50
N PHE A 67 -3.02 -13.18 -9.48
CA PHE A 67 -4.01 -14.16 -9.95
C PHE A 67 -3.87 -14.43 -11.45
N SER A 68 -3.79 -13.39 -12.29
CA SER A 68 -3.63 -13.52 -13.74
C SER A 68 -2.33 -14.24 -14.11
N ARG A 69 -1.25 -14.00 -13.36
CA ARG A 69 0.02 -14.71 -13.55
C ARG A 69 -0.10 -16.19 -13.24
N ARG A 70 -0.80 -16.58 -12.16
CA ARG A 70 -1.03 -18.00 -11.81
C ARG A 70 -1.81 -18.78 -12.86
N THR A 71 -2.59 -18.12 -13.72
CA THR A 71 -3.30 -18.76 -14.83
C THR A 71 -2.43 -18.93 -16.09
N ASN A 72 -1.32 -18.18 -16.21
CA ASN A 72 -0.42 -18.22 -17.37
C ASN A 72 0.84 -19.10 -17.16
N ASP A 73 1.08 -19.58 -15.93
CA ASP A 73 2.06 -20.62 -15.60
C ASP A 73 1.39 -22.00 -15.59
#